data_AF-A0A843S8H6-F1
#
_entry.id   AF-A0A843S8H6-F1
#
_cell.length_a   1.000
_cell.length_b   1.000
_cell.length_c   1.000
_cell.angle_alpha   90.00
_cell.angle_beta   90.00
_cell.angle_gamma   90.00
#
_symmetry.space_group_name_H-M   'P 1'
#
loop_
_entity.id
_entity.type
_entity.pdbx_description
1 polymer ?
#
loop_
_entity_poly.entity_id
_entity_poly.type
_entity_poly.pdbx_seq_one_letter_code
_entity_poly.pdbx_strand_id
1 'polypeptide(L)'
;MSPNLTNAIRDAIWMTQDFTQSTVDLCIGDRPLIYMGTMASSFLLALPLSPRKVFFSFNEQRTGQHLVGRPVSALAKQLNLHTVSQAMRYVYAAHGGHHEFILRHLPLPSD
;
A
#
# COMPACT_ATOMS: atom_id res chain seq x y z
N MET A 1 -15.61 -20.50 4.20
CA MET A 1 -14.81 -19.31 4.56
C MET A 1 -14.33 -19.48 5.99
N SER A 2 -13.05 -19.29 6.27
CA SER A 2 -12.51 -19.40 7.64
C SER A 2 -13.17 -18.34 8.53
N PRO A 3 -13.85 -18.71 9.63
CA PRO A 3 -14.50 -17.76 10.55
C PRO A 3 -13.56 -16.65 11.05
N ASN A 4 -12.25 -16.91 11.06
CA ASN A 4 -11.25 -15.98 11.56
C ASN A 4 -11.00 -14.78 10.64
N LEU A 5 -11.18 -14.91 9.32
CA LEU A 5 -10.90 -13.81 8.39
C LEU A 5 -11.99 -12.73 8.43
N THR A 6 -13.26 -13.14 8.45
CA THR A 6 -14.39 -12.21 8.50
C THR A 6 -14.35 -11.35 9.76
N ASN A 7 -14.03 -11.96 10.90
CA ASN A 7 -13.90 -11.24 12.16
C ASN A 7 -12.70 -10.27 12.13
N ALA A 8 -11.54 -10.72 11.63
CA ALA A 8 -10.34 -9.87 11.57
C ALA A 8 -10.55 -8.58 10.75
N ILE A 9 -11.27 -8.66 9.61
CA ILE A 9 -11.55 -7.49 8.78
C ILE A 9 -12.66 -6.62 9.39
N ARG A 10 -13.72 -7.24 9.93
CA ARG A 10 -14.85 -6.53 10.56
C ARG A 10 -14.39 -5.69 11.75
N ASP A 11 -13.51 -6.23 12.57
CA ASP A 11 -13.07 -5.62 13.82
C ASP A 11 -11.83 -4.72 13.63
N ALA A 12 -11.36 -4.55 12.39
CA ALA A 12 -10.23 -3.71 12.06
C ALA A 12 -10.56 -2.21 12.11
N ILE A 13 -9.54 -1.40 12.39
CA ILE A 13 -9.59 0.05 12.25
C ILE A 13 -9.36 0.41 10.79
N TRP A 14 -10.26 1.22 10.22
CA TRP A 14 -10.22 1.62 8.82
C TRP A 14 -10.01 3.12 8.74
N MET A 15 -9.14 3.55 7.84
CA MET A 15 -8.97 4.97 7.54
C MET A 15 -8.57 5.19 6.10
N THR A 16 -8.75 6.42 5.63
CA THR A 16 -8.07 6.90 4.43
C THR A 16 -7.08 7.98 4.82
N GLN A 17 -5.99 8.07 4.08
CA GLN A 17 -4.98 9.11 4.27
C GLN A 17 -4.73 9.84 2.96
N ASP A 18 -4.65 11.15 3.07
CA ASP A 18 -4.34 12.05 1.96
C ASP A 18 -2.82 12.22 1.79
N PHE A 19 -2.37 12.17 0.54
CA PHE A 19 -0.98 12.29 0.13
C PHE A 19 -0.76 13.48 -0.80
N THR A 20 -1.67 14.47 -0.82
CA THR A 20 -1.55 15.68 -1.65
C THR A 20 -0.24 16.42 -1.38
N GLN A 21 0.22 16.42 -0.12
CA GLN A 21 1.49 17.06 0.29
C GLN A 21 2.74 16.18 0.02
N SER A 22 2.59 15.00 -0.58
CA SER A 22 3.73 14.14 -0.94
C SER A 22 4.53 14.75 -2.10
N THR A 23 5.85 14.58 -2.09
CA THR A 23 6.72 14.96 -3.22
C THR A 23 6.65 13.98 -4.39
N VAL A 24 5.99 12.83 -4.23
CA VAL A 24 5.79 11.80 -5.27
C VAL A 24 4.34 11.33 -5.29
N ASP A 25 3.86 10.95 -6.47
CA ASP A 25 2.56 10.29 -6.62
C ASP A 25 2.63 8.83 -6.18
N LEU A 26 1.48 8.29 -5.80
CA LEU A 26 1.30 6.86 -5.55
C LEU A 26 1.15 6.10 -6.88
N CYS A 27 1.78 4.93 -6.95
CA CYS A 27 1.58 3.96 -8.02
C CYS A 27 0.55 2.91 -7.60
N ILE A 28 -0.08 2.25 -8.58
CA ILE A 28 -0.94 1.08 -8.36
C ILE A 28 -0.52 -0.06 -9.28
N GLY A 29 -0.38 -1.27 -8.73
CA GLY A 29 0.01 -2.47 -9.48
C GLY A 29 -1.19 -3.38 -9.76
N ASP A 30 -0.99 -4.38 -10.62
CA ASP A 30 -1.96 -5.46 -10.87
C ASP A 30 -2.23 -6.36 -9.65
N ARG A 31 -1.35 -6.30 -8.64
CA ARG A 31 -1.59 -6.77 -7.26
C ARG A 31 -1.60 -5.55 -6.33
N PRO A 32 -2.73 -4.84 -6.21
CA PRO A 32 -2.75 -3.50 -5.60
C PRO A 32 -2.81 -3.51 -4.07
N LEU A 33 -3.26 -4.62 -3.46
CA LEU A 33 -3.38 -4.73 -2.02
C LEU A 33 -2.02 -5.09 -1.41
N ILE A 34 -1.41 -4.14 -0.70
CA ILE A 34 -0.24 -4.40 0.14
C ILE A 34 -0.75 -5.01 1.44
N TYR A 35 -0.20 -6.17 1.80
CA TYR A 35 -0.51 -6.87 3.03
C TYR A 35 0.77 -7.17 3.80
N MET A 36 0.84 -6.66 5.03
CA MET A 36 1.94 -6.89 5.95
C MET A 36 1.42 -7.56 7.22
N GLY A 37 2.19 -8.51 7.76
CA GLY A 37 1.86 -9.23 8.99
C GLY A 37 0.90 -10.40 8.77
N THR A 38 0.05 -10.68 9.76
CA THR A 38 -0.93 -11.78 9.69
C THR A 38 -2.30 -11.36 10.26
N MET A 39 -3.39 -11.76 9.59
CA MET A 39 -4.77 -11.53 10.05
C MET A 39 -5.08 -12.17 11.42
N ALA A 40 -4.25 -13.13 11.87
CA ALA A 40 -4.41 -13.81 13.15
C ALA A 40 -3.76 -13.08 14.32
N SER A 41 -2.88 -12.11 14.05
CA SER A 41 -2.13 -11.39 15.10
C SER A 41 -2.15 -9.90 14.86
N SER A 42 -1.20 -9.39 14.06
CA SER A 42 -1.06 -7.97 13.75
C SER A 42 -0.97 -7.83 12.23
N PHE A 43 -1.80 -6.97 11.65
CA PHE A 43 -1.76 -6.73 10.21
C PHE A 43 -1.88 -5.26 9.83
N LEU A 44 -1.41 -4.99 8.62
CA LEU A 44 -1.67 -3.77 7.87
C LEU A 44 -2.02 -4.14 6.43
N LEU A 45 -3.21 -3.73 6.01
CA LEU A 45 -3.61 -3.63 4.62
C LEU A 45 -3.45 -2.19 4.16
N ALA A 46 -2.84 -1.99 3.01
CA ALA A 46 -2.78 -0.70 2.34
C ALA A 46 -3.19 -0.86 0.87
N LEU A 47 -4.10 -0.02 0.42
CA LEU A 47 -4.60 -0.01 -0.96
C LEU A 47 -4.55 1.43 -1.49
N PRO A 48 -3.62 1.76 -2.40
CA PRO A 48 -3.70 3.00 -3.15
C PRO A 48 -5.03 3.08 -3.90
N LEU A 49 -5.79 4.15 -3.68
CA LEU A 49 -7.08 4.40 -4.33
C LEU A 49 -6.95 5.42 -5.47
N SER A 50 -5.98 6.31 -5.36
CA SER A 50 -5.62 7.30 -6.38
C SER A 50 -4.16 7.72 -6.20
N PRO A 51 -3.59 8.53 -7.11
CA PRO A 51 -2.22 9.03 -6.96
C PRO A 51 -1.94 9.76 -5.64
N ARG A 52 -2.99 10.21 -4.92
CA ARG A 52 -2.90 11.00 -3.70
C ARG A 52 -3.74 10.48 -2.54
N LYS A 53 -4.25 9.24 -2.61
CA LYS A 53 -5.10 8.69 -1.56
C LYS A 53 -4.86 7.20 -1.35
N VAL A 54 -4.76 6.79 -0.09
CA VAL A 54 -4.60 5.39 0.31
C VAL A 54 -5.67 5.03 1.30
N PHE A 55 -6.26 3.85 1.13
CA PHE A 55 -7.04 3.18 2.16
C PHE A 55 -6.12 2.31 3.02
N PHE A 56 -6.31 2.37 4.32
CA PHE A 56 -5.63 1.53 5.29
C PHE A 56 -6.64 0.76 6.14
N SER A 57 -6.31 -0.50 6.44
CA SER A 57 -7.00 -1.31 7.43
C SER A 57 -5.98 -2.04 8.29
N PHE A 58 -6.10 -1.94 9.61
CA PHE A 58 -5.16 -2.53 10.57
C PHE A 58 -5.87 -2.80 11.89
N ASN A 59 -5.32 -3.69 12.72
CA ASN A 59 -5.95 -4.09 13.98
C ASN A 59 -5.23 -3.58 15.24
N GLU A 60 -4.18 -2.78 15.11
CA GLU A 60 -3.46 -2.17 16.23
C GLU A 60 -3.45 -0.63 16.16
N GLN A 61 -3.81 0.03 17.26
CA GLN A 61 -3.79 1.49 17.35
C GLN A 61 -2.40 2.08 17.08
N ARG A 62 -1.35 1.38 17.52
CA ARG A 62 0.05 1.78 17.31
C ARG A 62 0.39 1.83 15.82
N THR A 63 -0.12 0.90 15.00
CA THR A 63 0.05 0.92 13.54
C THR A 63 -0.54 2.19 12.95
N GLY A 64 -1.75 2.58 13.36
CA GLY A 64 -2.38 3.84 12.96
C GLY A 64 -1.54 5.06 13.34
N GLN A 65 -1.05 5.12 14.58
CA GLN A 65 -0.18 6.21 15.06
C GLN A 65 1.11 6.31 14.25
N HIS A 66 1.72 5.18 13.90
CA HIS A 66 2.92 5.13 13.07
C HIS A 66 2.66 5.60 11.63
N LEU A 67 1.50 5.29 11.06
CA LEU A 67 1.12 5.76 9.72
C LEU A 67 0.91 7.28 9.69
N VAL A 68 0.18 7.81 10.68
CA VAL A 68 -0.12 9.25 10.78
C VAL A 68 1.11 10.07 11.14
N GLY A 69 1.99 9.55 12.01
CA GLY A 69 3.19 10.25 12.45
C GLY A 69 4.33 10.30 11.43
N ARG A 70 4.24 9.53 10.33
CA ARG A 70 5.27 9.50 9.29
C ARG A 70 5.10 10.63 8.27
N PRO A 71 6.19 11.26 7.79
CA PRO A 71 6.12 12.19 6.66
C PRO A 71 5.48 11.51 5.44
N VAL A 72 4.43 12.13 4.89
CA VAL A 72 3.63 11.54 3.79
C VAL A 72 4.47 11.19 2.56
N SER A 73 5.48 11.99 2.23
CA SER A 73 6.40 11.70 1.11
C SER A 73 7.25 10.44 1.34
N ALA A 74 7.68 10.21 2.58
CA ALA A 74 8.45 9.01 2.92
C ALA A 74 7.56 7.77 2.87
N LEU A 75 6.34 7.88 3.38
CA LEU A 75 5.35 6.81 3.32
C LEU A 75 4.95 6.49 1.87
N ALA A 76 4.74 7.49 1.01
CA ALA A 76 4.43 7.30 -0.41
C ALA A 76 5.54 6.54 -1.14
N LYS A 77 6.81 6.90 -0.90
CA LYS A 77 7.96 6.18 -1.48
C LYS A 77 8.00 4.72 -1.05
N GLN A 78 7.75 4.45 0.23
CA GLN A 78 7.71 3.07 0.74
C GLN A 78 6.55 2.28 0.13
N LEU A 79 5.35 2.87 0.07
CA LEU A 79 4.18 2.23 -0.56
C LEU A 79 4.44 1.93 -2.03
N ASN A 80 5.03 2.87 -2.77
CA ASN A 80 5.39 2.65 -4.17
C ASN A 80 6.38 1.51 -4.34
N LEU A 81 7.38 1.41 -3.47
CA LEU A 81 8.33 0.29 -3.52
C LEU A 81 7.61 -1.04 -3.30
N HIS A 82 6.73 -1.14 -2.31
CA HIS A 82 5.90 -2.33 -2.11
C HIS A 82 5.03 -2.63 -3.34
N THR A 83 4.27 -1.66 -3.83
CA THR A 83 3.41 -1.80 -5.01
C THR A 83 4.17 -2.33 -6.21
N VAL A 84 5.33 -1.73 -6.54
CA VAL A 84 6.11 -2.12 -7.72
C VAL A 84 6.75 -3.49 -7.53
N SER A 85 7.33 -3.75 -6.35
CA SER A 85 8.00 -5.02 -6.07
C SER A 85 7.06 -6.22 -6.02
N GLN A 86 5.78 -6.02 -5.67
CA GLN A 86 4.78 -7.10 -5.61
C GLN A 86 3.96 -7.26 -6.88
N ALA A 87 4.00 -6.29 -7.80
CA ALA A 87 3.30 -6.37 -9.07
C ALA A 87 3.83 -7.54 -9.90
N MET A 88 2.96 -8.22 -10.64
CA MET A 88 3.36 -9.33 -11.51
C MET A 88 3.85 -8.82 -12.86
N ARG A 89 3.14 -7.84 -13.44
CA ARG A 89 3.36 -7.44 -14.83
C ARG A 89 3.11 -5.96 -15.05
N TYR A 90 2.10 -5.39 -14.40
CA TYR A 90 1.67 -4.02 -14.67
C TYR A 90 1.74 -3.14 -13.44
N VAL A 91 2.29 -1.94 -13.63
CA VAL A 91 2.23 -0.82 -12.70
C VAL A 91 1.74 0.41 -13.45
N TYR A 92 0.75 1.08 -12.88
CA TYR A 92 0.19 2.32 -13.35
C TYR A 92 0.67 3.47 -12.44
N ALA A 93 1.08 4.56 -13.08
CA ALA A 93 1.43 5.82 -12.44
C ALA A 93 0.68 6.96 -13.15
N ALA A 94 0.43 8.05 -12.44
CA ALA A 94 -0.31 9.20 -12.98
C ALA A 94 0.41 9.88 -14.16
N HIS A 95 1.75 9.81 -14.18
CA HIS A 95 2.59 10.43 -15.18
C HIS A 95 3.93 9.68 -15.34
N GLY A 96 4.67 9.99 -16.40
CA GLY A 96 5.93 9.32 -16.76
C GLY A 96 7.09 9.45 -15.74
N GLY A 97 7.02 10.34 -14.76
CA GLY A 97 8.08 10.55 -13.77
C GLY A 97 8.45 9.32 -12.92
N HIS A 98 7.63 8.27 -12.90
CA HIS A 98 7.93 7.00 -12.22
C HIS A 98 8.59 5.95 -13.10
N HIS A 99 8.81 6.21 -14.40
CA HIS A 99 9.23 5.19 -15.37
C HIS A 99 10.51 4.45 -14.96
N GLU A 100 11.61 5.18 -14.72
CA GLU A 100 12.89 4.61 -14.28
C GLU A 100 12.77 3.84 -12.95
N PHE A 101 11.97 4.35 -12.03
CA PHE A 101 11.71 3.71 -10.75
C PHE A 101 10.98 2.37 -10.93
N ILE A 102 9.98 2.33 -11.81
CA ILE A 102 9.20 1.12 -12.11
C ILE A 102 10.09 0.08 -12.79
N LEU A 103 10.83 0.45 -13.85
CA LEU A 103 11.71 -0.47 -14.57
C LEU A 103 12.75 -1.11 -13.67
N ARG A 104 13.27 -0.36 -12.69
CA ARG A 104 14.29 -0.86 -11.76
C ARG A 104 13.76 -1.88 -10.75
N HIS A 105 12.49 -1.80 -10.36
CA HIS A 105 11.97 -2.59 -9.23
C HIS A 105 10.85 -3.56 -9.60
N LEU A 106 10.26 -3.46 -10.79
CA LEU A 106 9.28 -4.42 -11.26
C LEU A 106 9.98 -5.77 -11.47
N PRO A 107 9.48 -6.87 -10.88
CA PRO A 107 10.06 -8.18 -11.10
C PRO A 107 10.08 -8.53 -12.58
N LEU A 108 11.14 -9.23 -13.01
CA LEU A 108 11.16 -9.83 -14.34
C LEU A 108 10.00 -10.85 -14.45
N PRO A 109 9.32 -10.93 -15.60
CA PRO A 109 8.34 -11.97 -15.83
C PRO A 109 8.96 -13.34 -15.53
N SER A 110 8.28 -14.12 -14.71
CA SER A 110 8.61 -15.54 -14.56
C SER A 110 7.85 -16.29 -15.64
N ASP A 111 8.58 -16.95 -16.54
CA ASP A 111 8.02 -17.82 -17.59
C ASP A 111 7.22 -19.01 -17.01
#